data_AF-A0A081N7U6-F1
#
_entry.id   AF-A0A081N7U6-F1
#
_cell.length_a   1.000
_cell.length_b   1.000
_cell.length_c   1.000
_cell.angle_alpha   90.00
_cell.angle_beta   90.00
_cell.angle_gamma   90.00
#
_symmetry.space_group_name_H-M   'P 1'
#
loop_
_entity.id
_entity.type
_entity.pdbx_description
1 polymer ?
#
loop_
_entity_poly.entity_id
_entity_poly.type
_entity_poly.pdbx_seq_one_letter_code
_entity_poly.pdbx_strand_id
1 'polypeptide(L)' 'MRYRTRDGDMLDDICLKYYQRTDVLPQVLAANPRLAQMGAVLPAGVVINLPNIAAPKAEKEVRLWD' A
#
# COMPACT_ATOMS: atom_id res chain seq x y z
N MET A 1 -5.50 -1.32 7.85
CA MET A 1 -5.47 -2.61 7.11
C MET A 1 -4.01 -2.89 6.74
N ARG A 2 -3.54 -4.14 6.66
CA ARG A 2 -2.13 -4.44 6.34
C ARG A 2 -2.04 -5.07 4.95
N TYR A 3 -1.25 -4.47 4.07
CA TYR A 3 -0.97 -4.98 2.74
C TYR A 3 0.46 -5.51 2.68
N ARG A 4 0.68 -6.65 2.04
CA ARG A 4 2.02 -7.21 1.82
C ARG A 4 2.38 -7.03 0.36
N THR A 5 3.44 -6.28 0.10
CA THR A 5 3.93 -6.02 -1.25
C THR A 5 4.51 -7.28 -1.88
N ARG A 6 4.48 -7.29 -3.21
CA ARG A 6 5.19 -8.23 -4.08
C ARG A 6 6.34 -7.52 -4.79
N ASP A 7 7.19 -8.30 -5.44
CA ASP A 7 8.34 -7.75 -6.14
C ASP A 7 7.87 -6.84 -7.28
N GLY A 8 8.34 -5.59 -7.28
CA GLY A 8 7.93 -4.59 -8.27
C GLY A 8 6.62 -3.85 -7.95
N ASP A 9 6.00 -4.08 -6.78
CA ASP A 9 4.85 -3.29 -6.37
C ASP A 9 5.23 -1.82 -6.13
N MET A 10 4.35 -0.92 -6.54
CA MET A 10 4.52 0.52 -6.34
C MET A 10 3.47 1.06 -5.37
N LEU A 11 3.89 1.98 -4.51
CA LEU A 11 2.98 2.62 -3.56
C LEU A 11 1.84 3.36 -4.27
N ASP A 12 2.14 4.00 -5.42
CA ASP A 12 1.16 4.69 -6.27
C ASP A 12 0.06 3.73 -6.76
N ASP A 13 0.46 2.57 -7.28
CA ASP A 13 -0.47 1.56 -7.79
C ASP A 13 -1.32 0.94 -6.68
N ILE A 14 -0.74 0.70 -5.50
CA ILE A 14 -1.49 0.25 -4.31
C ILE A 14 -2.48 1.32 -3.86
N CYS A 15 -2.05 2.59 -3.83
CA CYS A 15 -2.93 3.70 -3.46
C CYS A 15 -4.07 3.85 -4.47
N LEU A 16 -3.79 3.72 -5.76
CA LEU A 16 -4.77 3.75 -6.82
C LEU A 16 -5.73 2.56 -6.72
N LYS A 17 -5.24 1.33 -6.51
CA LYS A 17 -6.10 0.14 -6.37
C LYS A 17 -6.98 0.19 -5.13
N TYR A 18 -6.44 0.64 -4.00
CA TYR A 18 -7.12 0.62 -2.71
C TYR A 18 -8.00 1.85 -2.46
N TYR A 19 -7.46 3.06 -2.68
CA TYR A 19 -8.16 4.32 -2.43
C TYR A 19 -8.77 4.94 -3.71
N GLN A 20 -8.45 4.40 -4.90
CA GLN A 20 -8.85 4.99 -6.20
C GLN A 20 -8.36 6.44 -6.38
N ARG A 21 -7.32 6.83 -5.62
CA ARG A 21 -6.73 8.17 -5.64
C ARG A 21 -5.26 8.15 -5.23
N THR A 22 -4.53 9.19 -5.62
CA THR A 22 -3.08 9.37 -5.36
C THR A 22 -2.77 10.49 -4.38
N ASP A 23 -3.76 11.30 -3.99
CA ASP A 23 -3.64 12.35 -2.96
C ASP A 23 -3.37 11.79 -1.55
N VAL A 24 -3.60 10.50 -1.36
CA VAL A 24 -3.39 9.76 -0.11
C VAL A 24 -1.94 9.31 0.12
N LEU A 25 -1.06 9.39 -0.88
CA LEU A 25 0.35 8.97 -0.78
C LEU A 25 1.08 9.56 0.44
N PRO A 26 1.01 10.88 0.71
CA PRO A 26 1.69 11.47 1.88
C PRO A 26 1.14 10.95 3.21
N GLN A 27 -0.16 10.64 3.27
CA GLN A 27 -0.80 10.11 4.49
C GLN A 27 -0.35 8.67 4.74
N VAL A 28 -0.23 7.86 3.69
CA VAL A 28 0.31 6.51 3.78
C VAL A 28 1.79 6.54 4.14
N LEU A 29 2.58 7.46 3.58
CA LEU A 29 4.00 7.64 3.93
C LEU A 29 4.18 8.13 5.38
N ALA A 30 3.33 9.05 5.86
CA ALA A 30 3.34 9.49 7.25
C ALA A 30 3.02 8.34 8.23
N ALA A 31 2.10 7.45 7.84
CA ALA A 31 1.80 6.23 8.60
C ALA A 31 2.90 5.15 8.47
N ASN A 32 3.78 5.25 7.46
CA ASN A 32 4.83 4.28 7.17
C ASN A 32 6.16 4.97 6.81
N PRO A 33 6.82 5.63 7.78
CA PRO A 33 8.04 6.39 7.52
C PRO A 33 9.20 5.54 6.98
N ARG A 34 9.18 4.22 7.21
CA ARG A 34 10.17 3.27 6.67
C ARG A 34 10.05 3.10 5.16
N LEU A 35 8.84 3.26 4.58
CA LEU A 35 8.63 3.15 3.13
C LEU A 35 9.27 4.33 2.38
N ALA A 36 9.30 5.51 3.00
CA ALA A 36 9.92 6.70 2.40
C ALA A 36 11.42 6.50 2.09
N GLN A 37 12.10 5.62 2.84
CA GLN A 37 13.52 5.29 2.63
C GLN A 37 13.72 4.22 1.55
N MET A 38 12.67 3.47 1.19
CA MET A 38 12.75 2.33 0.27
C MET A 38 12.55 2.76 -1.20
N GLY A 39 11.98 3.95 -1.44
CA GLY A 39 11.77 4.51 -2.77
C GLY A 39 10.41 4.16 -3.38
N ALA A 40 10.24 4.49 -4.67
CA ALA A 40 8.96 4.33 -5.38
C ALA A 40 8.60 2.86 -5.67
N VAL A 41 9.61 2.00 -5.81
CA VAL A 41 9.46 0.55 -6.03
C VAL A 41 9.70 -0.16 -4.70
N LEU A 42 8.71 -0.91 -4.25
CA LEU A 42 8.78 -1.65 -3.00
C LEU A 42 9.28 -3.07 -3.27
N PRO A 43 10.26 -3.57 -2.49
CA PRO A 43 10.67 -4.96 -2.58
C PRO A 43 9.54 -5.89 -2.15
N ALA A 44 9.60 -7.15 -2.58
CA ALA A 44 8.64 -8.15 -2.14
C ALA A 44 8.68 -8.35 -0.62
N GLY A 45 7.50 -8.58 -0.02
CA GLY A 45 7.37 -8.99 1.36
C GLY A 45 7.30 -7.85 2.39
N VAL A 46 7.22 -6.59 1.94
CA VAL A 46 7.10 -5.42 2.82
C VAL A 46 5.66 -5.28 3.27
N VAL A 47 5.48 -5.07 4.57
CA VAL A 47 4.16 -4.84 5.15
C VAL A 47 3.88 -3.34 5.20
N ILE A 48 2.96 -2.89 4.37
CA ILE A 48 2.44 -1.52 4.35
C ILE A 48 1.22 -1.46 5.26
N ASN A 49 1.22 -0.51 6.18
CA ASN A 49 0.03 -0.17 6.93
C ASN A 49 -0.82 0.83 6.14
N LEU A 50 -1.96 0.39 5.62
CA LEU A 50 -2.90 1.26 4.94
C LEU A 50 -3.86 1.87 6.00
N PRO A 51 -3.70 3.17 6.36
CA PRO A 51 -4.60 3.84 7.29
C PRO A 51 -6.02 3.90 6.71
N ASN A 52 -7.04 3.95 7.58
CA ASN A 52 -8.42 4.06 7.14
C ASN A 52 -8.72 5.51 6.70
N ILE A 53 -8.14 5.91 5.57
CA ILE A 53 -8.51 7.13 4.86
C ILE A 53 -9.84 6.79 4.18
N ALA A 54 -10.85 7.63 4.35
CA ALA A 54 -12.20 7.39 3.85
C ALA A 54 -12.19 7.06 2.35
N ALA A 55 -12.15 5.76 2.05
CA ALA A 55 -12.11 5.20 0.72
C ALA A 55 -13.15 4.11 0.60
N PRO A 56 -13.65 3.87 -0.62
CA PRO A 56 -14.56 2.77 -0.85
C PRO A 56 -13.84 1.47 -0.46
N LYS A 57 -14.47 0.73 0.44
CA LYS A 57 -14.00 -0.50 1.09
C LYS A 57 -13.35 -1.47 0.09
N ALA A 58 -12.02 -1.40 -0.05
CA ALA A 58 -11.27 -2.36 -0.86
C ALA A 58 -11.02 -3.64 -0.04
N GLU A 59 -12.04 -4.49 0.05
CA GLU A 59 -11.91 -5.88 0.46
C GLU A 59 -11.21 -6.67 -0.65
N LYS A 60 -9.88 -6.79 -0.56
CA LYS A 60 -9.17 -7.90 -1.21
C LYS A 60 -8.08 -8.43 -0.28
N GLU A 61 -8.50 -9.31 0.63
CA GLU A 61 -7.64 -10.38 1.12
C GLU A 61 -7.26 -11.26 -0.08
N VAL A 62 -6.14 -10.96 -0.73
CA VAL A 62 -5.52 -11.91 -1.65
C VAL A 62 -4.76 -12.91 -0.78
N ARG A 63 -5.45 -13.98 -0.37
CA ARG A 63 -4.80 -15.22 0.02
C ARG A 63 -4.39 -15.94 -1.26
N LEU A 64 -3.10 -16.14 -1.46
CA LEU A 64 -2.59 -16.95 -2.57
C LEU A 64 -1.51 -17.88 -2.04
N TRP A 65 -1.94 -19.01 -1.47
CA TRP A 65 -1.26 -20.32 -1.29
C TRP A 65 -2.42 -21.27 -0.90
N ASP A 66 -2.82 -22.31 -1.63
CA ASP A 66 -2.08 -23.43 -2.28
C ASP A 66 -2.09 -23.39 -3.82
#